data_AF-A0A8S3JZI1-F1
#
_entry.id   AF-A0A8S3JZI1-F1
#
_cell.length_a   1.000
_cell.length_b   1.000
_cell.length_c   1.000
_cell.angle_alpha   90.00
_cell.angle_beta   90.00
_cell.angle_gamma   90.00
#
_symmetry.space_group_name_H-M   'P 1'
#
loop_
_entity.id
_entity.type
_entity.pdbx_description
1 polymer ?
#
loop_
_entity_poly.entity_id
_entity_poly.type
_entity_poly.pdbx_seq_one_letter_code
_entity_poly.pdbx_strand_id
1 'polypeptide(L)' 'LDDERIQRDELANQAMKQLTDKSIYKENIKLIFNNSDLFTRYCHDQVALAQDEAKVYQLPTSFVQRLLTLNPT' A
#
# COMPACT_ATOMS: atom_id res chain seq x y z
N LEU A 1 20.57 19.11 17.62
CA LEU A 1 20.28 19.31 16.17
C LEU A 1 21.00 18.26 15.33
N ASP A 2 22.30 18.05 15.50
CA ASP A 2 23.01 16.98 14.75
C ASP A 2 22.64 15.57 15.20
N ASP A 3 22.51 15.31 16.51
CA ASP A 3 22.10 13.99 17.02
C ASP A 3 20.70 13.56 16.55
N GLU A 4 19.75 14.50 16.45
CA GLU A 4 18.39 14.20 15.97
C GLU A 4 18.37 13.86 14.48
N ARG A 5 19.28 14.45 13.69
CA ARG A 5 19.44 14.16 12.27
C ARG A 5 20.01 12.75 12.07
N ILE A 6 21.06 12.43 12.83
CA ILE A 6 21.70 11.10 12.81
C ILE A 6 20.69 10.01 13.20
N GLN A 7 19.91 10.23 14.26
CA GLN A 7 18.88 9.27 14.68
C GLN A 7 17.78 9.07 13.62
N ARG A 8 17.35 10.14 12.94
CA ARG A 8 16.38 10.03 11.83
C ARG A 8 16.94 9.24 10.66
N ASP A 9 18.18 9.50 10.29
CA ASP A 9 18.83 8.81 9.17
C ASP A 9 19.04 7.32 9.48
N GLU A 10 19.42 6.97 10.72
CA GLU A 10 19.50 5.58 11.18
C GLU A 10 18.13 4.88 11.12
N LEU A 11 17.08 5.53 11.60
CA LEU A 11 15.72 5.00 11.56
C LEU A 11 15.25 4.78 10.11
N ALA A 12 15.50 5.75 9.24
CA ALA A 12 15.16 5.66 7.82
C ALA A 12 15.90 4.51 7.12
N ASN A 13 17.20 4.34 7.44
CA ASN A 13 18.01 3.24 6.91
C ASN A 13 17.50 1.87 7.39
N GLN A 14 17.14 1.75 8.67
CA GLN A 14 16.55 0.52 9.21
C GLN A 14 15.20 0.21 8.56
N ALA A 15 14.33 1.21 8.41
CA ALA A 15 13.04 1.06 7.74
C ALA A 15 13.22 0.62 6.28
N MET A 16 14.15 1.25 5.56
CA MET A 16 14.46 0.88 4.16
C MET A 16 15.01 -0.55 4.07
N LYS A 17 15.87 -0.96 4.99
CA LYS A 17 16.38 -2.33 5.05
C LYS A 17 15.26 -3.35 5.28
N GLN A 18 14.41 -3.12 6.29
CA GLN A 18 13.27 -4.00 6.57
C GLN A 18 12.31 -4.08 5.38
N LEU A 19 12.04 -2.95 4.72
CA LEU A 19 11.21 -2.90 3.53
C LEU A 19 11.84 -3.70 2.39
N THR A 20 13.13 -3.55 2.16
CA THR A 20 13.90 -4.31 1.15
C THR A 20 13.81 -5.81 1.42
N ASP A 21 14.01 -6.24 2.67
CA ASP A 21 14.00 -7.64 3.05
C ASP A 21 12.61 -8.28 2.86
N LYS A 22 11.55 -7.55 3.25
CA LYS A 22 10.16 -8.02 3.20
C LYS A 22 9.51 -7.87 1.83
N SER A 23 9.99 -6.95 1.00
CA SER A 23 9.44 -6.68 -0.32
C SER A 23 9.76 -7.80 -1.31
N ILE A 24 8.81 -8.12 -2.17
CA ILE A 24 9.02 -9.00 -3.33
C ILE A 24 10.00 -8.39 -4.34
N TYR A 25 10.15 -7.06 -4.33
CA TYR A 25 11.03 -6.33 -5.24
C TYR A 25 12.48 -6.31 -4.77
N LYS A 26 12.76 -6.73 -3.52
CA LYS A 26 14.11 -6.77 -2.93
C LYS A 26 14.82 -5.43 -3.14
N GLU A 27 16.08 -5.44 -3.57
CA GLU A 27 16.88 -4.23 -3.81
C GLU A 27 16.26 -3.27 -4.84
N ASN A 28 15.39 -3.76 -5.74
CA ASN A 28 14.70 -2.89 -6.71
C ASN A 28 13.70 -1.93 -6.03
N ILE A 29 13.38 -2.13 -4.75
CA ILE A 29 12.54 -1.18 -4.01
C ILE A 29 13.18 0.22 -3.98
N LYS A 30 14.51 0.31 -3.97
CA LYS A 30 15.21 1.61 -4.04
C LYS A 30 14.96 2.31 -5.38
N LEU A 31 14.94 1.56 -6.48
CA LEU A 31 14.62 2.08 -7.81
C LEU A 31 13.17 2.58 -7.87
N ILE A 32 12.24 1.82 -7.25
CA ILE A 32 10.83 2.19 -7.16
C ILE A 32 10.67 3.52 -6.41
N PHE A 33 11.33 3.71 -5.27
CA PHE A 33 11.22 4.93 -4.47
C PHE A 33 11.88 6.16 -5.11
N ASN A 34 12.94 5.96 -5.89
CA ASN A 34 13.67 7.05 -6.56
C ASN A 34 13.05 7.45 -7.90
N ASN A 35 12.06 6.72 -8.40
CA ASN A 35 11.36 7.01 -9.65
C ASN A 35 9.87 7.28 -9.36
N SER A 36 9.39 8.48 -9.66
CA SER A 36 8.02 8.92 -9.35
C SER A 36 6.95 8.02 -9.97
N ASP A 37 7.17 7.56 -11.19
CA ASP A 37 6.18 6.78 -11.94
C ASP A 37 6.08 5.36 -11.38
N LEU A 38 7.24 4.78 -11.05
CA LEU A 38 7.29 3.46 -10.40
C LEU A 38 6.71 3.52 -8.99
N PHE A 39 7.02 4.57 -8.23
CA PHE A 39 6.47 4.77 -6.90
C PHE A 39 4.94 4.89 -6.93
N THR A 40 4.40 5.66 -7.88
CA THR A 40 2.95 5.82 -8.05
C THR A 40 2.26 4.49 -8.31
N ARG A 41 2.82 3.68 -9.24
CA ARG A 41 2.30 2.34 -9.53
C ARG A 41 2.37 1.42 -8.32
N TYR A 42 3.50 1.42 -7.63
CA TYR A 42 3.69 0.66 -6.39
C TYR A 42 2.63 1.00 -5.34
N CYS A 43 2.34 2.28 -5.11
CA CYS A 43 1.28 2.69 -4.18
C CYS A 43 -0.11 2.19 -4.61
N HIS A 44 -0.44 2.28 -5.89
CA HIS A 44 -1.72 1.74 -6.39
C HIS A 44 -1.82 0.23 -6.17
N ASP A 45 -0.76 -0.52 -6.46
CA ASP A 45 -0.73 -1.97 -6.28
C ASP A 45 -0.88 -2.33 -4.78
N GLN A 46 -0.19 -1.63 -3.88
CA GLN A 46 -0.33 -1.86 -2.43
C GLN A 46 -1.75 -1.58 -1.94
N VAL A 47 -2.41 -0.53 -2.42
CA VAL A 47 -3.80 -0.22 -2.08
C VAL A 47 -4.75 -1.30 -2.60
N ALA A 48 -4.56 -1.74 -3.85
CA ALA A 48 -5.39 -2.79 -4.44
C ALA A 48 -5.26 -4.11 -3.68
N LEU A 49 -4.04 -4.50 -3.30
CA LEU A 49 -3.78 -5.69 -2.49
C LEU A 49 -4.44 -5.59 -1.11
N ALA A 50 -4.30 -4.46 -0.43
CA ALA A 50 -4.93 -4.23 0.88
C ALA A 50 -6.46 -4.28 0.79
N GLN A 51 -7.05 -3.77 -0.30
CA GLN A 51 -8.49 -3.85 -0.55
C GLN A 51 -8.96 -5.28 -0.77
N ASP A 52 -8.22 -6.07 -1.54
CA ASP A 52 -8.54 -7.48 -1.79
C ASP A 52 -8.39 -8.34 -0.53
N GLU A 53 -7.30 -8.17 0.23
CA GLU A 53 -7.09 -8.85 1.53
C GLU A 53 -8.19 -8.51 2.54
N ALA A 54 -8.58 -7.24 2.60
CA ALA A 54 -9.66 -6.78 3.47
C ALA A 54 -11.05 -7.18 2.94
N LYS A 55 -11.13 -7.86 1.79
CA LYS A 55 -12.39 -8.24 1.11
C LYS A 55 -13.32 -7.04 0.93
N VAL A 56 -12.74 -5.86 0.73
CA VAL A 56 -13.48 -4.62 0.43
C VAL A 56 -13.89 -4.70 -1.03
N TYR A 57 -14.83 -5.59 -1.30
CA TYR A 57 -15.47 -5.64 -2.59
C TYR A 57 -16.41 -4.43 -2.65
N GLN A 58 -16.15 -3.50 -3.58
CA GLN A 58 -17.17 -2.54 -3.96
C GLN A 58 -18.32 -3.33 -4.55
N LEU A 59 -19.36 -3.58 -3.73
CA LEU A 59 -20.57 -4.24 -4.21
C LEU A 59 -21.16 -3.36 -5.30
N PRO A 60 -21.47 -3.92 -6.49
CA PRO A 60 -22.16 -3.16 -7.52
C PRO A 60 -23.44 -2.56 -6.93
N THR A 61 -23.71 -1.28 -7.22
CA THR A 61 -24.93 -0.61 -6.73
C THR A 61 -26.18 -1.39 -7.10
N SER A 62 -26.17 -2.04 -8.27
CA SER A 62 -27.23 -2.95 -8.73
C SER A 62 -27.45 -4.15 -7.81
N PHE A 63 -26.38 -4.73 -7.25
CA PHE A 63 -26.45 -5.83 -6.29
C PHE A 63 -27.08 -5.38 -4.97
N VAL A 64 -26.65 -4.22 -4.46
CA VAL A 64 -27.22 -3.62 -3.23
C VAL A 64 -28.70 -3.27 -3.42
N GLN A 65 -29.05 -2.64 -4.55
CA GLN A 65 -30.45 -2.36 -4.89
C GLN A 65 -31.28 -3.65 -4.95
N ARG A 66 -30.76 -4.72 -5.56
CA ARG A 66 -31.46 -6.01 -5.65
C ARG A 66 -31.75 -6.60 -4.28
N LEU A 67 -30.78 -6.55 -3.35
CA LEU A 67 -30.96 -6.99 -1.97
C LEU A 67 -32.06 -6.21 -1.24
N LEU A 68 -32.07 -4.88 -1.38
CA LEU A 68 -33.08 -4.02 -0.78
C LEU A 68 -34.48 -4.27 -1.35
N THR A 69 -34.58 -4.60 -2.64
CA THR A 69 -35.87 -4.92 -3.28
C THR A 69 -36.39 -6.33 -2.97
N LEU A 70 -35.51 -7.29 -2.68
CA LEU A 70 -35.88 -8.70 -2.41
C LEU A 70 -36.26 -8.93 -0.94
N ASN A 71 -35.78 -8.09 -0.02
CA ASN A 71 -36.20 -8.07 1.38
C ASN A 71 -36.84 -6.70 1.71
N PRO A 72 -38.04 -6.40 1.19
CA PRO A 72 -38.75 -5.21 1.60
C PRO A 72 -39.07 -5.31 3.10
N THR A 73 -38.69 -4.28 3.85
CA THR A 73 -38.99 -4.14 5.29
C THR A 73 -40.41 -3.66 5.51
#